data_AF-A0A261W0R6-F1
#
_entry.id   AF-A0A261W0R6-F1
#
_cell.length_a   1.000
_cell.length_b   1.000
_cell.length_c   1.000
_cell.angle_alpha   90.00
_cell.angle_beta   90.00
_cell.angle_gamma   90.00
#
_symmetry.space_group_name_H-M   'P 1'
#
loop_
_entity.id
_entity.type
_entity.pdbx_description
1 polymer ?
#
loop_
_entity_poly.entity_id
_entity_poly.type
_entity_poly.pdbx_seq_one_letter_code
_entity_poly.pdbx_strand_id
1 'polypeptide(L)'
;MELRRPFGALARPFWRGPRQDGEPVGKFREDLERELIIWRPILAGHASLADVKAGRVDLLDLLKINALLDAQEAAQEAAARKKR
;
A
#
# COMPACT_ATOMS: atom_id res chain seq x y z
N MET A 1 -0.91 24.87 -22.89
CA MET A 1 -0.64 23.74 -22.00
C MET A 1 -1.96 23.05 -21.72
N GLU A 2 -2.30 22.02 -22.51
CA GLU A 2 -3.58 21.32 -22.39
C GLU A 2 -3.61 20.48 -21.12
N LEU A 3 -4.48 20.85 -20.19
CA LEU A 3 -4.91 19.97 -19.09
C LEU A 3 -5.65 18.78 -19.72
N ARG A 4 -4.94 17.68 -19.96
CA ARG A 4 -5.55 16.37 -20.19
C ARG A 4 -6.53 16.11 -19.05
N ARG A 5 -7.83 16.24 -19.31
CA ARG A 5 -8.88 15.76 -18.40
C ARG A 5 -8.82 14.23 -18.41
N PRO A 6 -8.39 13.55 -17.33
CA PRO A 6 -8.27 12.11 -17.37
C PRO A 6 -9.63 11.52 -16.99
N PHE A 7 -10.30 10.93 -17.98
CA PHE A 7 -11.42 9.99 -17.87
C PHE A 7 -12.68 10.50 -17.14
N GLY A 8 -13.81 10.34 -17.82
CA GLY A 8 -15.09 10.94 -17.45
C GLY A 8 -15.61 10.58 -16.06
N ALA A 9 -16.63 11.35 -15.68
CA ALA A 9 -17.30 11.46 -14.39
C ALA A 9 -17.96 10.17 -13.81
N LEU A 10 -17.50 8.96 -14.17
CA LEU A 10 -18.15 7.69 -13.80
C LEU A 10 -17.29 6.77 -12.92
N ALA A 11 -15.96 6.89 -12.91
CA ALA A 11 -15.10 6.07 -12.04
C ALA A 11 -14.39 6.94 -11.01
N ARG A 12 -14.69 6.75 -9.72
CA ARG A 12 -13.92 7.36 -8.63
C ARG A 12 -12.57 6.63 -8.53
N PRO A 13 -11.44 7.26 -8.91
CA PRO A 13 -10.16 6.59 -8.90
C PRO A 13 -9.78 6.17 -7.48
N PHE A 14 -9.06 5.05 -7.36
CA PHE A 14 -8.60 4.53 -6.07
C PHE A 14 -7.47 5.37 -5.46
N TRP A 15 -6.75 6.15 -6.26
CA TRP A 15 -5.74 7.09 -5.82
C TRP A 15 -6.01 8.48 -6.40
N ARG A 16 -5.74 9.52 -5.62
CA ARG A 16 -5.79 10.92 -6.05
C ARG A 16 -4.47 11.59 -5.70
N GLY A 17 -3.84 12.23 -6.67
CA GLY A 17 -2.62 13.01 -6.46
C GLY A 17 -2.86 14.31 -5.68
N PRO A 18 -1.78 15.00 -5.30
CA PRO A 18 -1.86 16.31 -4.66
C PRO A 18 -2.58 17.29 -5.59
N ARG A 19 -3.45 18.11 -5.01
CA ARG A 19 -4.19 19.14 -5.75
C ARG A 19 -3.49 20.49 -5.73
N GLN A 20 -2.61 20.69 -4.76
CA GLN A 20 -1.90 21.95 -4.53
C GLN A 20 -0.47 21.65 -4.03
N ASP A 21 0.44 22.58 -4.28
CA ASP A 21 1.80 22.51 -3.78
C ASP A 21 1.79 22.54 -2.24
N GLY A 22 2.53 21.61 -1.62
CA GLY A 22 2.55 21.42 -0.16
C GLY A 22 1.52 20.42 0.38
N GLU A 23 0.61 19.90 -0.45
CA GLU A 23 -0.22 18.75 -0.04
C GLU A 23 0.61 17.45 0.04
N PRO A 24 0.20 16.47 0.88
CA PRO A 24 0.76 15.12 0.86
C PRO A 24 0.75 14.53 -0.56
N VAL A 25 1.71 13.64 -0.85
CA VAL A 25 1.97 13.02 -2.18
C VAL A 25 0.76 12.35 -2.86
N GLY A 26 -0.37 12.26 -2.19
CA GLY A 26 -1.65 11.76 -2.68
C GLY A 26 -2.42 11.10 -1.55
N LYS A 27 -3.66 10.69 -1.83
CA LYS A 27 -4.48 9.89 -0.91
C LYS A 27 -5.17 8.75 -1.65
N PHE A 28 -5.16 7.58 -1.04
CA PHE A 28 -5.99 6.48 -1.50
C PHE A 28 -7.45 6.71 -1.08
N ARG A 29 -8.35 5.96 -1.70
CA ARG A 29 -9.74 5.86 -1.27
C ARG A 29 -9.77 5.02 0.02
N GLU A 30 -10.61 5.40 0.98
CA GLU A 30 -10.66 4.79 2.32
C GLU A 30 -10.90 3.27 2.31
N ASP A 31 -11.61 2.76 1.31
CA ASP A 31 -11.82 1.33 1.14
C ASP A 31 -10.54 0.60 0.70
N LEU A 32 -9.77 1.18 -0.24
CA LEU A 32 -8.47 0.63 -0.60
C LEU A 32 -7.48 0.73 0.57
N GLU A 33 -7.54 1.77 1.38
CA GLU A 33 -6.73 1.89 2.60
C GLU A 33 -6.97 0.72 3.56
N ARG A 34 -8.23 0.26 3.70
CA ARG A 34 -8.58 -0.93 4.50
C ARG A 34 -8.01 -2.22 3.91
N GLU A 35 -7.88 -2.28 2.59
CA GLU A 35 -7.30 -3.43 1.89
C GLU A 35 -5.76 -3.46 1.91
N LEU A 36 -5.07 -2.42 2.40
CA LEU A 36 -3.60 -2.38 2.40
C LEU A 36 -2.98 -3.54 3.18
N ILE A 37 -3.72 -4.15 4.10
CA ILE A 37 -3.34 -5.37 4.81
C ILE A 37 -3.09 -6.55 3.86
N ILE A 38 -3.76 -6.60 2.71
CA ILE A 38 -3.55 -7.59 1.65
C ILE A 38 -2.46 -7.12 0.69
N TRP A 39 -2.49 -5.84 0.32
CA TRP A 39 -1.58 -5.29 -0.69
C TRP A 39 -0.12 -5.20 -0.22
N ARG A 40 0.14 -4.93 1.05
CA ARG A 40 1.51 -4.77 1.58
C ARG A 40 2.36 -6.04 1.40
N PRO A 41 1.92 -7.26 1.80
CA PRO A 41 2.67 -8.50 1.52
C PRO A 41 2.90 -8.76 0.03
N ILE A 42 1.93 -8.41 -0.82
CA ILE A 42 2.03 -8.61 -2.27
C ILE A 42 3.07 -7.66 -2.87
N LEU A 43 3.03 -6.37 -2.50
CA LEU A 43 3.98 -5.37 -2.98
C LEU A 43 5.40 -5.62 -2.47
N ALA A 44 5.54 -6.20 -1.28
CA ALA A 44 6.83 -6.65 -0.75
C ALA A 44 7.35 -7.95 -1.42
N GLY A 45 6.56 -8.58 -2.28
CA GLY A 45 6.94 -9.81 -2.99
C GLY A 45 6.86 -11.09 -2.16
N HIS A 46 6.21 -11.05 -0.98
CA HIS A 46 6.05 -12.20 -0.10
C HIS A 46 4.81 -13.05 -0.41
N ALA A 47 3.89 -12.52 -1.20
CA ALA A 47 2.73 -13.24 -1.72
C ALA A 47 2.43 -12.78 -3.16
N SER A 48 1.81 -13.64 -3.97
CA SER A 48 1.30 -13.23 -5.27
C SER A 48 -0.21 -13.00 -5.22
N LEU A 49 -0.71 -12.05 -6.02
CA LEU A 49 -2.14 -11.84 -6.16
C LEU A 49 -2.86 -13.11 -6.69
N ALA A 50 -2.15 -13.92 -7.50
CA ALA A 50 -2.68 -15.18 -8.00
C ALA A 50 -2.90 -16.20 -6.87
N ASP A 51 -1.96 -16.30 -5.92
CA ASP A 51 -2.06 -17.22 -4.79
C ASP A 51 -3.18 -16.85 -3.82
N VAL A 52 -3.31 -15.55 -3.54
CA VAL A 52 -4.41 -15.02 -2.71
C VAL A 52 -5.76 -15.32 -3.38
N LYS A 53 -5.89 -15.06 -4.68
CA LYS A 53 -7.11 -15.35 -5.44
C LYS A 53 -7.43 -16.85 -5.55
N ALA A 54 -6.39 -17.69 -5.57
CA ALA A 54 -6.53 -19.14 -5.58
C ALA A 54 -6.78 -19.75 -4.18
N GLY A 55 -6.76 -18.93 -3.11
CA GLY A 55 -6.89 -19.40 -1.73
C GLY A 55 -5.68 -20.19 -1.22
N ARG A 56 -4.53 -20.13 -1.92
CA ARG A 56 -3.27 -20.77 -1.49
C ARG A 56 -2.56 -19.99 -0.39
N VAL A 57 -2.86 -18.70 -0.29
CA VAL A 57 -2.44 -17.81 0.78
C VAL A 57 -3.72 -17.24 1.38
N ASP A 58 -3.95 -17.50 2.66
CA ASP A 58 -5.14 -17.02 3.35
C ASP A 58 -4.89 -15.67 4.06
N LEU A 59 -5.94 -15.12 4.67
CA LEU A 59 -5.82 -13.87 5.42
C LEU A 59 -4.86 -13.99 6.61
N LEU A 60 -4.85 -15.13 7.31
CA LEU A 60 -4.00 -15.32 8.48
C LEU A 60 -2.51 -15.34 8.09
N ASP A 61 -2.17 -15.91 6.94
CA ASP A 61 -0.82 -15.89 6.38
C ASP A 61 -0.39 -14.46 6.05
N LEU A 62 -1.25 -13.66 5.40
CA LEU A 62 -0.99 -12.25 5.11
C LEU A 62 -0.80 -11.42 6.40
N LEU A 63 -1.58 -11.69 7.45
CA LEU A 63 -1.44 -11.05 8.76
C LEU A 63 -0.08 -11.35 9.40
N LYS A 64 0.36 -12.61 9.35
CA LYS A 64 1.69 -13.01 9.86
C LYS A 64 2.80 -12.33 9.08
N ILE A 65 2.70 -12.26 7.75
CA ILE A 65 3.69 -11.57 6.90
C ILE A 65 3.77 -10.09 7.27
N ASN A 66 2.63 -9.40 7.44
CA ASN A 66 2.62 -8.00 7.88
C ASN A 66 3.33 -7.80 9.22
N ALA A 67 3.07 -8.65 10.21
CA ALA A 67 3.74 -8.57 11.51
C ALA A 67 5.27 -8.75 11.39
N LEU A 68 5.73 -9.62 10.48
CA LEU A 68 7.15 -9.80 10.20
C LEU A 68 7.77 -8.58 9.50
N LEU A 69 7.02 -7.91 8.61
CA LEU A 69 7.45 -6.67 7.98
C LEU A 69 7.55 -5.52 9.00
N ASP A 70 6.57 -5.39 9.89
CA ASP A 70 6.58 -4.40 10.98
C ASP A 70 7.79 -4.59 11.90
N ALA A 71 8.08 -5.85 12.28
CA ALA A 71 9.23 -6.17 13.11
C ALA A 71 10.56 -5.81 12.43
N GLN A 72 10.67 -6.03 11.12
CA GLN A 72 11.87 -5.68 10.34
C GLN A 72 12.06 -4.17 10.25
N GLU A 73 11.01 -3.42 9.92
CA GLU A 73 11.04 -1.95 9.87
C GLU A 73 11.46 -1.37 11.22
N ALA A 74 10.84 -1.84 12.32
CA ALA A 74 11.19 -1.40 13.67
C ALA A 74 12.66 -1.70 14.03
N ALA A 75 13.17 -2.87 13.66
CA ALA A 75 14.57 -3.24 13.89
C ALA A 75 15.54 -2.35 13.08
N GLN A 76 15.21 -2.05 11.83
CA GLN A 76 16.00 -1.16 10.96
C GLN A 76 16.03 0.27 11.51
N GLU A 77 14.88 0.81 11.94
CA GLU A 77 14.81 2.12 12.58
C GLU A 77 15.65 2.18 13.86
N ALA A 78 15.53 1.17 14.73
CA ALA A 78 16.30 1.10 15.98
C ALA A 78 17.82 1.06 15.70
N ALA A 79 18.24 0.32 14.68
CA ALA A 79 19.63 0.27 14.25
C ALA A 79 20.11 1.61 13.66
N ALA A 80 19.28 2.29 12.86
CA ALA A 80 19.61 3.60 12.29
C ALA A 80 19.76 4.69 13.37
N ARG A 81 18.91 4.67 14.40
CA ARG A 81 18.99 5.60 15.53
C ARG A 81 20.27 5.40 16.36
N LYS A 82 20.76 4.17 16.53
CA LYS A 82 22.02 3.88 17.24
C LYS A 82 23.28 4.33 16.48
N LYS A 83 23.19 4.59 15.17
CA LYS A 83 24.30 5.02 14.33
C LYS A 83 24.43 6.55 14.19
N ARG A 84 23.44 7.30 14.69
CA ARG A 84 23.47 8.77 14.78
C ARG A 84 24.00 9.21 16.13
#